data_AF-A0A818C7B4-F1
#
_entry.id   AF-A0A818C7B4-F1
#
_cell.length_a   1.000
_cell.length_b   1.000
_cell.length_c   1.000
_cell.angle_alpha   90.00
_cell.angle_beta   90.00
_cell.angle_gamma   90.00
#
_symmetry.space_group_name_H-M   'P 1'
#
loop_
_entity.id
_entity.type
_entity.pdbx_description
1 polymer ?
#
loop_
_entity_poly.entity_id
_entity_poly.type
_entity_poly.pdbx_seq_one_letter_code
_entity_poly.pdbx_strand_id
1 'polypeptide(L)'
;MLIHIILFITTTCLALAKEAPIVPVQPFTPEPIRISLDDLPPPYKTTSAVKPAIVVGVPTNATLFVPDVNFRVTIYRDNMKSPRHMIYTPTGDILVTEMHGNRISILTDDDTTVFADGSNGIFQAFGMVFVKDWFYVANAGELRRYPYRIGDRKLSGTGQVLMTYGSTYHWTRSLILSPNGDRLFVTVGSGSNVDIEYPSRASVQIVDLDGRNNQTFAWGLRNPVGIDFHPKTGDLYVSVQERDELGDDLVPDYFTRIQNDEFYGWPFAYLSPKNIDPRRCFPNGSSERPDLVERTRTPDVLFQAHSATLGMHFYRGNQFPSYYQNGAFVAFHGSWNRDSGTGYKLAFVPFNDDNRPRGYYEEFLKGFLIDPKGPTTFGRPVGILEMKDGSLLFSEDGNGRLYRIEYVKSTVGRQFRITTVVTSVLTVRDDCQQTPPLVTFCQRMPPTENTYDHRRCRPLNREYTHKKYQQPVRRRRSSHITRSVQIQRQKQMNNEDDDDENDEFAV
;
A
#
# COMPACT_ATOMS: atom_id res chain seq x y z
N MET A 1 46.96 13.86 54.65
CA MET A 1 46.18 13.08 53.67
C MET A 1 45.75 14.02 52.55
N LEU A 2 46.26 13.87 51.33
CA LEU A 2 45.75 14.58 50.16
C LEU A 2 44.66 13.73 49.51
N ILE A 3 43.44 14.27 49.41
CA ILE A 3 42.33 13.62 48.70
C ILE A 3 42.41 14.05 47.23
N HIS A 4 42.78 13.12 46.34
CA HIS A 4 42.69 13.34 44.90
C HIS A 4 41.25 13.15 44.45
N ILE A 5 40.59 14.24 44.03
CA ILE A 5 39.29 14.19 43.38
C ILE A 5 39.53 13.94 41.89
N ILE A 6 39.29 12.70 41.44
CA ILE A 6 39.35 12.33 40.02
C ILE A 6 38.04 12.75 39.36
N LEU A 7 38.10 13.83 38.56
CA LEU A 7 36.97 14.30 37.77
C LEU A 7 36.82 13.44 36.51
N PHE A 8 35.88 12.48 36.53
CA PHE A 8 35.51 11.74 35.32
C PHE A 8 34.74 12.65 34.35
N ILE A 9 35.43 13.20 33.36
CA ILE A 9 34.81 13.84 32.20
C ILE A 9 34.29 12.72 31.28
N THR A 10 33.04 12.31 31.47
CA THR A 10 32.35 11.44 30.51
C THR A 10 32.00 12.24 29.26
N THR A 11 32.88 12.20 28.27
CA THR A 11 32.62 12.75 26.94
C THR A 11 31.54 11.93 26.25
N THR A 12 30.26 12.21 26.54
CA THR A 12 29.13 11.67 25.77
C THR A 12 29.22 12.21 24.36
N CYS A 13 29.77 11.40 23.46
CA CYS A 13 29.72 11.67 22.03
C CYS A 13 28.26 11.55 21.59
N LEU A 14 27.54 12.68 21.51
CA LEU A 14 26.27 12.72 20.80
C LEU A 14 26.56 12.47 19.33
N ALA A 15 26.36 11.22 18.90
CA ALA A 15 26.18 10.93 17.49
C ALA A 15 25.01 11.79 16.99
N LEU A 16 25.30 12.76 16.14
CA LEU A 16 24.28 13.53 15.45
C LEU A 16 23.54 12.56 14.53
N ALA A 17 22.36 12.11 14.96
CA ALA A 17 21.50 11.26 14.15
C ALA A 17 21.27 11.96 12.81
N LYS A 18 21.64 11.28 11.71
CA LYS A 18 21.48 11.80 10.36
C LYS A 18 19.99 12.02 10.12
N GLU A 19 19.55 13.28 10.06
CA GLU A 19 18.14 13.60 9.82
C GLU A 19 17.67 12.94 8.52
N ALA A 20 16.57 12.20 8.61
CA ALA A 20 15.99 11.50 7.46
C ALA A 20 15.56 12.51 6.39
N PRO A 21 15.83 12.29 5.09
CA PRO A 21 15.45 13.24 4.05
C PRO A 21 13.95 13.56 4.09
N ILE A 22 13.63 14.83 4.36
CA ILE A 22 12.27 15.34 4.39
C ILE A 22 11.76 15.42 2.95
N VAL A 23 10.57 14.87 2.71
CA VAL A 23 9.85 15.02 1.43
C VAL A 23 9.00 16.28 1.51
N PRO A 24 9.05 17.20 0.53
CA PRO A 24 8.18 18.38 0.51
C PRO A 24 6.71 17.98 0.53
N VAL A 25 5.94 18.58 1.42
CA VAL A 25 4.49 18.37 1.54
C VAL A 25 3.72 19.69 1.47
N GLN A 26 2.49 19.62 0.97
CA GLN A 26 1.51 20.72 1.06
C GLN A 26 0.22 20.23 1.74
N PRO A 27 -0.39 21.03 2.62
CA PRO A 27 -1.68 20.67 3.21
C PRO A 27 -2.81 20.75 2.16
N PHE A 28 -3.79 19.85 2.27
CA PHE A 28 -5.08 19.94 1.57
C PHE A 28 -6.21 19.49 2.51
N THR A 29 -7.45 19.84 2.18
CA THR A 29 -8.63 19.32 2.89
C THR A 29 -9.09 18.03 2.22
N PRO A 30 -9.11 16.87 2.90
CA PRO A 30 -9.71 15.66 2.36
C PRO A 30 -11.23 15.82 2.22
N GLU A 31 -11.75 15.33 1.09
CA GLU A 31 -13.19 15.30 0.82
C GLU A 31 -13.68 13.85 0.81
N PRO A 32 -14.86 13.54 1.38
CA PRO A 32 -15.50 12.23 1.29
C PRO A 32 -15.77 11.78 -0.15
N ILE A 33 -15.12 10.70 -0.59
CA ILE A 33 -15.39 10.05 -1.87
C ILE A 33 -16.37 8.90 -1.64
N ARG A 34 -17.60 9.09 -2.17
CA ARG A 34 -18.68 8.09 -2.18
C ARG A 34 -18.89 7.59 -3.60
N ILE A 35 -19.03 6.28 -3.74
CA ILE A 35 -19.40 5.61 -5.00
C ILE A 35 -20.61 4.74 -4.66
N SER A 36 -21.76 5.01 -5.30
CA SER A 36 -22.97 4.20 -5.14
C SER A 36 -22.97 3.02 -6.10
N LEU A 37 -23.65 1.93 -5.72
CA LEU A 37 -23.94 0.83 -6.64
C LEU A 37 -24.89 1.24 -7.77
N ASP A 38 -25.83 2.14 -7.48
CA ASP A 38 -26.84 2.58 -8.45
C ASP A 38 -26.28 3.55 -9.50
N ASP A 39 -25.12 4.15 -9.24
CA ASP A 39 -24.42 5.09 -10.14
C ASP A 39 -23.40 4.40 -11.06
N LEU A 40 -23.22 3.08 -10.95
CA LEU A 40 -22.21 2.37 -11.73
C LEU A 40 -22.58 2.32 -13.22
N PRO A 41 -21.61 2.57 -14.13
CA PRO A 41 -21.86 2.48 -15.56
C PRO A 41 -22.15 1.01 -15.96
N PRO A 42 -22.92 0.77 -17.03
CA PRO A 42 -23.07 -0.57 -17.57
C PRO A 42 -21.73 -1.11 -18.10
N PRO A 43 -21.53 -2.44 -18.12
CA PRO A 43 -20.37 -3.06 -18.76
C PRO A 43 -20.11 -2.53 -20.17
N TYR A 44 -18.84 -2.29 -20.47
CA TYR A 44 -18.34 -1.78 -21.75
C TYR A 44 -18.83 -0.36 -22.12
N LYS A 45 -19.26 0.45 -21.13
CA LYS A 45 -19.56 1.87 -21.34
C LYS A 45 -18.41 2.66 -21.97
N THR A 46 -17.18 2.27 -21.66
CA THR A 46 -15.97 2.60 -22.42
C THR A 46 -15.28 1.30 -22.84
N THR A 47 -14.46 1.37 -23.89
CA THR A 47 -13.53 0.28 -24.22
C THR A 47 -12.50 0.13 -23.09
N SER A 48 -12.17 -1.12 -22.73
CA SER A 48 -11.03 -1.44 -21.87
C SER A 48 -9.73 -0.85 -22.44
N ALA A 49 -8.91 -0.21 -21.60
CA ALA A 49 -7.66 0.42 -22.00
C ALA A 49 -6.49 -0.16 -21.19
N VAL A 50 -5.33 -0.35 -21.83
CA VAL A 50 -4.12 -0.88 -21.16
C VAL A 50 -3.07 0.21 -21.11
N LYS A 51 -2.90 0.81 -19.92
CA LYS A 51 -1.96 1.92 -19.62
C LYS A 51 -1.16 1.62 -18.35
N PRO A 52 -0.15 0.74 -18.40
CA PRO A 52 0.71 0.46 -17.26
C PRO A 52 1.45 1.72 -16.77
N ALA A 53 1.73 1.77 -15.47
CA ALA A 53 2.47 2.88 -14.85
C ALA A 53 3.90 3.01 -15.41
N ILE A 54 4.25 4.18 -15.91
CA ILE A 54 5.63 4.60 -16.18
C ILE A 54 6.21 5.11 -14.86
N VAL A 55 7.02 4.28 -14.20
CA VAL A 55 7.72 4.70 -12.98
C VAL A 55 8.95 5.52 -13.37
N VAL A 56 9.04 6.74 -12.84
CA VAL A 56 10.19 7.63 -12.97
C VAL A 56 10.85 7.84 -11.61
N GLY A 57 12.15 8.16 -11.61
CA GLY A 57 12.85 8.61 -10.40
C GLY A 57 12.20 9.87 -9.81
N VAL A 58 12.28 10.04 -8.50
CA VAL A 58 11.60 11.14 -7.79
C VAL A 58 12.06 12.52 -8.28
N PRO A 59 11.15 13.36 -8.85
CA PRO A 59 11.50 14.68 -9.34
C PRO A 59 12.09 15.61 -8.25
N THR A 60 12.99 16.52 -8.64
CA THR A 60 13.60 17.50 -7.73
C THR A 60 12.58 18.39 -7.01
N ASN A 61 11.43 18.64 -7.65
CA ASN A 61 10.30 19.41 -7.12
C ASN A 61 9.09 18.53 -6.75
N ALA A 62 9.30 17.22 -6.53
CA ALA A 62 8.24 16.32 -6.08
C ALA A 62 7.61 16.85 -4.79
N THR A 63 6.29 17.02 -4.83
CA THR A 63 5.49 17.52 -3.70
C THR A 63 4.39 16.51 -3.44
N LEU A 64 4.31 16.03 -2.21
CA LEU A 64 3.18 15.23 -1.73
C LEU A 64 2.14 16.13 -1.06
N PHE A 65 0.92 15.63 -0.92
CA PHE A 65 -0.17 16.36 -0.28
C PHE A 65 -0.70 15.56 0.90
N VAL A 66 -0.87 16.23 2.05
CA VAL A 66 -1.28 15.66 3.35
C VAL A 66 -2.44 16.46 3.98
N PRO A 67 -3.22 15.92 4.92
CA PRO A 67 -4.45 16.57 5.41
C PRO A 67 -4.25 17.80 6.32
N ASP A 68 -3.04 17.97 6.88
CA ASP A 68 -2.73 18.96 7.92
C ASP A 68 -1.23 19.31 7.82
N VAL A 69 -0.89 20.57 8.07
CA VAL A 69 0.50 21.09 8.05
C VAL A 69 1.42 20.43 9.07
N ASN A 70 0.87 19.82 10.13
CA ASN A 70 1.62 19.07 11.14
C ASN A 70 2.01 17.66 10.67
N PHE A 71 1.50 17.16 9.53
CA PHE A 71 1.99 15.91 8.95
C PHE A 71 3.35 16.12 8.27
N ARG A 72 4.34 15.32 8.66
CA ARG A 72 5.68 15.27 8.06
C ARG A 72 5.86 13.94 7.34
N VAL A 73 6.40 13.98 6.12
CA VAL A 73 6.81 12.79 5.37
C VAL A 73 8.33 12.77 5.22
N THR A 74 8.95 11.63 5.52
CA THR A 74 10.39 11.41 5.40
C THR A 74 10.70 10.11 4.66
N ILE A 75 11.86 10.01 4.02
CA ILE A 75 12.39 8.74 3.51
C ILE A 75 13.03 7.99 4.67
N TYR A 76 12.43 6.88 5.08
CA TYR A 76 12.93 6.04 6.18
C TYR A 76 14.05 5.11 5.69
N ARG A 77 13.84 4.46 4.55
CA ARG A 77 14.83 3.61 3.83
C ARG A 77 14.64 3.72 2.33
N ASP A 78 15.69 3.45 1.58
CA ASP A 78 15.70 3.43 0.11
C ASP A 78 16.53 2.26 -0.43
N ASN A 79 16.74 2.22 -1.75
CA ASN A 79 17.55 1.21 -2.44
C ASN A 79 17.07 -0.25 -2.27
N MET A 80 15.79 -0.44 -1.94
CA MET A 80 15.16 -1.76 -1.78
C MET A 80 14.63 -2.31 -3.11
N LYS A 81 14.71 -3.63 -3.31
CA LYS A 81 14.27 -4.33 -4.53
C LYS A 81 12.79 -4.71 -4.44
N SER A 82 11.91 -3.77 -4.81
CA SER A 82 10.46 -3.95 -4.73
C SER A 82 10.01 -4.32 -3.29
N PRO A 83 10.16 -3.40 -2.31
CA PRO A 83 9.69 -3.61 -0.95
C PRO A 83 8.16 -3.72 -0.92
N ARG A 84 7.65 -4.66 -0.13
CA ARG A 84 6.23 -5.01 -0.06
C ARG A 84 5.72 -4.97 1.39
N HIS A 85 5.48 -6.11 2.02
CA HIS A 85 4.94 -6.19 3.37
C HIS A 85 6.02 -5.92 4.43
N MET A 86 5.62 -5.45 5.60
CA MET A 86 6.52 -5.11 6.70
C MET A 86 5.95 -5.61 8.04
N ILE A 87 6.81 -6.14 8.91
CA ILE A 87 6.44 -6.49 10.29
C ILE A 87 7.57 -6.14 11.26
N TYR A 88 7.25 -6.03 12.55
CA TYR A 88 8.26 -6.05 13.60
C TYR A 88 8.74 -7.48 13.90
N THR A 89 10.03 -7.64 14.17
CA THR A 89 10.55 -8.79 14.93
C THR A 89 10.12 -8.70 16.40
N PRO A 90 10.16 -9.80 17.18
CA PRO A 90 9.91 -9.74 18.62
C PRO A 90 10.88 -8.82 19.39
N THR A 91 12.06 -8.52 18.84
CA THR A 91 13.01 -7.53 19.40
C THR A 91 12.69 -6.10 18.99
N GLY A 92 11.95 -5.87 17.89
CA GLY A 92 11.58 -4.55 17.42
C GLY A 92 12.34 -4.01 16.21
N ASP A 93 13.24 -4.81 15.62
CA ASP A 93 13.77 -4.56 14.28
C ASP A 93 12.62 -4.72 13.25
N ILE A 94 12.71 -4.14 12.05
CA ILE A 94 11.65 -4.26 11.02
C ILE A 94 12.08 -5.25 9.94
N LEU A 95 11.27 -6.27 9.66
CA LEU A 95 11.40 -7.12 8.47
C LEU A 95 10.62 -6.54 7.30
N VAL A 96 11.17 -6.64 6.09
CA VAL A 96 10.55 -6.19 4.84
C VAL A 96 10.70 -7.26 3.77
N THR A 97 9.61 -7.65 3.11
CA THR A 97 9.69 -8.50 1.91
C THR A 97 10.13 -7.70 0.70
N GLU A 98 11.18 -8.15 0.01
CA GLU A 98 11.65 -7.61 -1.26
C GLU A 98 11.33 -8.61 -2.36
N MET A 99 10.10 -8.54 -2.86
CA MET A 99 9.46 -9.63 -3.60
C MET A 99 10.22 -10.01 -4.88
N HIS A 100 10.64 -9.02 -5.68
CA HIS A 100 11.44 -9.26 -6.89
C HIS A 100 12.92 -9.55 -6.58
N GLY A 101 13.36 -9.33 -5.34
CA GLY A 101 14.66 -9.76 -4.83
C GLY A 101 14.68 -11.20 -4.30
N ASN A 102 13.52 -11.88 -4.19
CA ASN A 102 13.36 -13.19 -3.53
C ASN A 102 14.03 -13.25 -2.15
N ARG A 103 13.85 -12.19 -1.36
CA ARG A 103 14.47 -12.05 -0.04
C ARG A 103 13.60 -11.29 0.95
N ILE A 104 13.96 -11.43 2.22
CA ILE A 104 13.46 -10.66 3.34
C ILE A 104 14.66 -9.93 3.92
N SER A 105 14.57 -8.61 4.03
CA SER A 105 15.60 -7.79 4.69
C SER A 105 15.16 -7.41 6.10
N ILE A 106 16.13 -7.34 7.02
CA ILE A 106 15.97 -6.79 8.37
C ILE A 106 16.59 -5.39 8.43
N LEU A 107 15.81 -4.45 8.95
CA LEU A 107 16.18 -3.06 9.17
C LEU A 107 16.47 -2.86 10.65
N THR A 108 17.68 -2.41 10.95
CA THR A 108 18.06 -1.81 12.23
C THR A 108 18.14 -0.29 12.07
N ASP A 109 18.46 0.46 13.13
CA ASP A 109 18.54 1.93 13.08
C ASP A 109 19.56 2.47 12.05
N ASP A 110 20.66 1.76 11.83
CA ASP A 110 21.77 2.19 10.97
C ASP A 110 22.01 1.29 9.73
N ASP A 111 21.43 0.08 9.67
CA ASP A 111 21.80 -0.94 8.67
C ASP A 111 20.57 -1.65 8.04
N THR A 112 20.81 -2.34 6.92
CA THR A 112 19.84 -3.17 6.19
C THR A 112 20.54 -4.43 5.70
N THR A 113 20.22 -5.57 6.31
CA THR A 113 20.86 -6.86 5.98
C THR A 113 19.83 -7.90 5.56
N VAL A 114 20.28 -8.97 4.89
CA VAL A 114 19.39 -10.07 4.47
C VAL A 114 19.10 -10.97 5.68
N PHE A 115 17.81 -11.06 6.03
CA PHE A 115 17.28 -11.97 7.04
C PHE A 115 17.05 -13.38 6.46
N ALA A 116 16.47 -13.45 5.26
CA ALA A 116 16.23 -14.71 4.55
C ALA A 116 16.24 -14.50 3.03
N ASP A 117 16.59 -15.52 2.26
CA ASP A 117 16.58 -15.46 0.79
C ASP A 117 16.17 -16.80 0.13
N GLY A 118 16.35 -16.93 -1.18
CA GLY A 118 16.02 -18.14 -1.93
C GLY A 118 16.67 -19.42 -1.39
N SER A 119 17.80 -19.35 -0.68
CA SER A 119 18.41 -20.51 -0.01
C SER A 119 17.57 -21.04 1.16
N ASN A 120 16.77 -20.17 1.78
CA ASN A 120 15.75 -20.57 2.77
C ASN A 120 14.43 -21.00 2.12
N GLY A 121 14.31 -20.98 0.79
CA GLY A 121 13.04 -21.20 0.08
C GLY A 121 12.13 -19.97 0.04
N ILE A 122 12.66 -18.75 0.18
CA ILE A 122 11.88 -17.51 -0.05
C ILE A 122 11.68 -17.30 -1.55
N PHE A 123 10.43 -17.19 -2.00
CA PHE A 123 10.10 -16.94 -3.39
C PHE A 123 8.86 -16.04 -3.52
N GLN A 124 9.05 -14.84 -4.06
CA GLN A 124 8.05 -13.79 -4.19
C GLN A 124 7.21 -13.61 -2.91
N ALA A 125 7.86 -13.64 -1.74
CA ALA A 125 7.18 -13.54 -0.45
C ALA A 125 6.43 -12.21 -0.29
N PHE A 126 5.30 -12.26 0.40
CA PHE A 126 4.53 -11.08 0.79
C PHE A 126 4.28 -11.08 2.29
N GLY A 127 3.20 -11.70 2.78
CA GLY A 127 2.82 -11.71 4.19
C GLY A 127 3.81 -12.47 5.08
N MET A 128 3.97 -11.99 6.31
CA MET A 128 4.87 -12.53 7.33
C MET A 128 4.22 -12.41 8.71
N VAL A 129 4.48 -13.35 9.63
CA VAL A 129 4.12 -13.18 11.04
C VAL A 129 5.01 -14.03 11.97
N PHE A 130 5.21 -13.56 13.21
CA PHE A 130 5.84 -14.34 14.28
C PHE A 130 4.77 -14.88 15.23
N VAL A 131 4.86 -16.16 15.63
CA VAL A 131 3.95 -16.77 16.60
C VAL A 131 4.75 -17.72 17.51
N LYS A 132 4.94 -17.33 18.78
CA LYS A 132 5.80 -18.06 19.73
C LYS A 132 7.20 -18.25 19.11
N ASP A 133 7.76 -19.46 19.16
CA ASP A 133 9.09 -19.81 18.63
C ASP A 133 9.09 -20.10 17.11
N TRP A 134 8.18 -19.49 16.35
CA TRP A 134 8.01 -19.74 14.91
C TRP A 134 7.87 -18.44 14.11
N PHE A 135 8.57 -18.40 12.98
CA PHE A 135 8.40 -17.42 11.91
C PHE A 135 7.62 -18.04 10.75
N TYR A 136 6.60 -17.34 10.25
CA TYR A 136 5.77 -17.77 9.12
C TYR A 136 5.90 -16.77 7.97
N VAL A 137 5.94 -17.28 6.74
CA VAL A 137 6.01 -16.48 5.52
C VAL A 137 5.11 -17.09 4.44
N ALA A 138 4.32 -16.23 3.80
CA ALA A 138 3.51 -16.60 2.65
C ALA A 138 4.28 -16.27 1.37
N ASN A 139 4.83 -17.31 0.74
CA ASN A 139 5.41 -17.26 -0.61
C ASN A 139 4.29 -17.26 -1.66
N ALA A 140 4.62 -16.94 -2.92
CA ALA A 140 3.65 -16.91 -4.02
C ALA A 140 2.83 -18.20 -4.21
N GLY A 141 3.39 -19.38 -3.93
CA GLY A 141 2.73 -20.67 -4.12
C GLY A 141 2.33 -21.42 -2.84
N GLU A 142 2.87 -21.03 -1.68
CA GLU A 142 2.83 -21.82 -0.45
C GLU A 142 3.06 -21.00 0.83
N LEU A 143 2.46 -21.45 1.94
CA LEU A 143 2.76 -20.97 3.30
C LEU A 143 3.86 -21.83 3.91
N ARG A 144 4.94 -21.21 4.40
CA ARG A 144 6.02 -21.88 5.15
C ARG A 144 6.11 -21.39 6.60
N ARG A 145 6.61 -22.25 7.48
CA ARG A 145 7.08 -21.88 8.83
C ARG A 145 8.49 -22.37 9.14
N TYR A 146 9.16 -21.68 10.03
CA TYR A 146 10.55 -21.92 10.44
C TYR A 146 10.65 -21.79 11.96
N PRO A 147 11.43 -22.65 12.64
CA PRO A 147 11.81 -22.39 14.03
C PRO A 147 12.53 -21.04 14.11
N TYR A 148 12.18 -20.22 15.11
CA TYR A 148 12.73 -18.89 15.32
C TYR A 148 13.04 -18.68 16.79
N ARG A 149 14.27 -18.26 17.11
CA ARG A 149 14.63 -17.82 18.46
C ARG A 149 14.60 -16.30 18.51
N ILE A 150 14.04 -15.75 19.59
CA ILE A 150 13.97 -14.30 19.77
C ILE A 150 15.38 -13.69 19.69
N GLY A 151 15.59 -12.79 18.73
CA GLY A 151 16.87 -12.15 18.47
C GLY A 151 17.67 -12.78 17.31
N ASP A 152 17.22 -13.89 16.72
CA ASP A 152 17.78 -14.37 15.45
C ASP A 152 17.63 -13.28 14.38
N ARG A 153 18.76 -12.92 13.75
CA ARG A 153 18.84 -11.94 12.65
C ARG A 153 19.01 -12.57 11.27
N LYS A 154 19.04 -13.90 11.21
CA LYS A 154 19.00 -14.68 9.97
C LYS A 154 18.17 -15.94 10.16
N LEU A 155 17.48 -16.34 9.10
CA LEU A 155 16.69 -17.57 9.06
C LEU A 155 17.58 -18.77 8.71
N SER A 156 17.30 -19.93 9.30
CA SER A 156 18.06 -21.16 9.06
C SER A 156 17.19 -22.27 8.46
N GLY A 157 17.80 -23.09 7.60
CA GLY A 157 17.09 -24.15 6.87
C GLY A 157 16.09 -23.62 5.84
N THR A 158 15.32 -24.55 5.25
CA THR A 158 14.34 -24.30 4.18
C THR A 158 12.89 -24.22 4.67
N GLY A 159 12.65 -24.45 5.96
CA GLY A 159 11.33 -24.38 6.58
C GLY A 159 10.39 -25.55 6.22
N GLN A 160 9.30 -25.66 6.97
CA GLN A 160 8.21 -26.61 6.73
C GLN A 160 7.12 -25.93 5.89
N VAL A 161 6.71 -26.56 4.78
CA VAL A 161 5.50 -26.16 4.04
C VAL A 161 4.25 -26.60 4.82
N LEU A 162 3.31 -25.69 5.00
CA LEU A 162 2.05 -25.93 5.70
C LEU A 162 0.85 -26.06 4.76
N MET A 163 0.83 -25.26 3.69
CA MET A 163 -0.26 -25.18 2.73
C MET A 163 0.27 -24.76 1.37
N THR A 164 -0.31 -25.29 0.29
CA THR A 164 -0.10 -24.80 -1.07
C THR A 164 -1.40 -24.23 -1.64
N TYR A 165 -1.27 -23.26 -2.54
CA TYR A 165 -2.41 -22.57 -3.19
C TYR A 165 -2.13 -22.16 -4.65
N GLY A 166 -0.91 -22.42 -5.15
CA GLY A 166 -0.48 -22.05 -6.50
C GLY A 166 -0.20 -20.56 -6.67
N SER A 167 0.58 -20.22 -7.70
CA SER A 167 1.18 -18.89 -7.89
C SER A 167 0.78 -18.18 -9.19
N THR A 168 -0.10 -18.77 -10.01
CA THR A 168 -0.53 -18.16 -11.29
C THR A 168 -1.32 -16.87 -11.08
N TYR A 169 -1.15 -15.92 -12.01
CA TYR A 169 -1.84 -14.63 -12.12
C TYR A 169 -1.74 -13.72 -10.88
N HIS A 170 -2.56 -13.87 -9.85
CA HIS A 170 -2.35 -13.16 -8.57
C HIS A 170 -1.46 -13.99 -7.64
N TRP A 171 -0.24 -13.53 -7.37
CA TRP A 171 0.75 -14.21 -6.51
C TRP A 171 0.97 -13.57 -5.12
N THR A 172 0.36 -12.42 -4.82
CA THR A 172 0.42 -11.81 -3.48
C THR A 172 -0.37 -12.61 -2.46
N ARG A 173 0.20 -12.82 -1.27
CA ARG A 173 -0.41 -13.61 -0.18
C ARG A 173 -0.20 -12.88 1.14
N SER A 174 -1.25 -12.23 1.65
CA SER A 174 -1.19 -11.59 2.97
C SER A 174 -1.40 -12.63 4.05
N LEU A 175 -0.80 -12.39 5.21
CA LEU A 175 -0.72 -13.35 6.31
C LEU A 175 -0.87 -12.60 7.63
N ILE A 176 -1.93 -12.90 8.38
CA ILE A 176 -2.15 -12.34 9.71
C ILE A 176 -2.53 -13.44 10.72
N LEU A 177 -2.26 -13.17 11.99
CA LEU A 177 -2.62 -14.04 13.11
C LEU A 177 -4.00 -13.65 13.66
N SER A 178 -4.80 -14.62 14.09
CA SER A 178 -6.06 -14.39 14.78
C SER A 178 -5.86 -13.59 16.08
N PRO A 179 -6.82 -12.77 16.54
CA PRO A 179 -6.66 -11.96 17.76
C PRO A 179 -6.38 -12.79 19.03
N ASN A 180 -6.78 -14.06 19.03
CA ASN A 180 -6.53 -15.04 20.10
C ASN A 180 -5.23 -15.85 19.92
N GLY A 181 -4.54 -15.72 18.78
CA GLY A 181 -3.17 -16.22 18.60
C GLY A 181 -3.02 -17.69 18.23
N ASP A 182 -4.07 -18.33 17.70
CA ASP A 182 -4.16 -19.77 17.43
C ASP A 182 -4.36 -20.17 15.96
N ARG A 183 -4.76 -19.22 15.09
CA ARG A 183 -5.07 -19.46 13.67
C ARG A 183 -4.41 -18.42 12.79
N LEU A 184 -3.95 -18.83 11.62
CA LEU A 184 -3.46 -17.94 10.58
C LEU A 184 -4.53 -17.72 9.53
N PHE A 185 -4.67 -16.48 9.07
CA PHE A 185 -5.49 -16.11 7.92
C PHE A 185 -4.57 -15.78 6.75
N VAL A 186 -4.79 -16.45 5.61
CA VAL A 186 -3.99 -16.29 4.39
C VAL A 186 -4.87 -15.82 3.25
N THR A 187 -4.51 -14.73 2.59
CA THR A 187 -5.25 -14.27 1.41
C THR A 187 -4.73 -14.94 0.14
N VAL A 188 -5.63 -15.35 -0.75
CA VAL A 188 -5.29 -16.08 -1.98
C VAL A 188 -6.09 -15.50 -3.14
N GLY A 189 -5.44 -14.69 -3.99
CA GLY A 189 -6.04 -14.15 -5.21
C GLY A 189 -6.20 -15.19 -6.32
N SER A 190 -7.10 -14.92 -7.27
CA SER A 190 -7.44 -15.77 -8.42
C SER A 190 -6.23 -16.11 -9.32
N GLY A 191 -6.33 -17.23 -10.02
CA GLY A 191 -5.44 -17.68 -11.08
C GLY A 191 -5.75 -17.07 -12.47
N SER A 192 -6.76 -16.20 -12.55
CA SER A 192 -7.31 -15.62 -13.79
C SER A 192 -7.90 -14.21 -13.57
N ASN A 193 -8.32 -13.55 -14.66
CA ASN A 193 -9.13 -12.34 -14.56
C ASN A 193 -10.53 -12.66 -14.00
N VAL A 194 -11.27 -13.54 -14.69
CA VAL A 194 -12.68 -13.92 -14.41
C VAL A 194 -12.96 -15.36 -14.88
N ASP A 195 -12.32 -16.37 -14.28
CA ASP A 195 -12.61 -17.78 -14.54
C ASP A 195 -13.16 -18.54 -13.33
N ILE A 196 -13.87 -19.64 -13.59
CA ILE A 196 -14.28 -20.58 -12.54
C ILE A 196 -13.04 -21.33 -12.06
N GLU A 197 -12.75 -21.21 -10.77
CA GLU A 197 -11.56 -21.81 -10.16
C GLU A 197 -11.97 -22.73 -9.00
N TYR A 198 -11.20 -23.80 -8.81
CA TYR A 198 -11.32 -24.64 -7.63
C TYR A 198 -10.72 -23.92 -6.41
N PRO A 199 -11.25 -24.15 -5.19
CA PRO A 199 -10.60 -23.72 -3.94
C PRO A 199 -9.12 -24.16 -3.92
N SER A 200 -8.19 -23.39 -3.38
CA SER A 200 -8.33 -22.27 -2.42
C SER A 200 -8.30 -20.86 -3.04
N ARG A 201 -8.53 -20.71 -4.35
CA ARG A 201 -8.39 -19.41 -5.03
C ARG A 201 -9.54 -18.42 -4.75
N ALA A 202 -9.28 -17.14 -5.05
CA ALA A 202 -10.19 -16.00 -4.89
C ALA A 202 -10.86 -15.93 -3.50
N SER A 203 -10.05 -15.99 -2.45
CA SER A 203 -10.53 -16.25 -1.09
C SER A 203 -9.61 -15.75 0.03
N VAL A 204 -10.09 -15.88 1.27
CA VAL A 204 -9.29 -15.93 2.48
C VAL A 204 -9.38 -17.34 3.08
N GLN A 205 -8.24 -17.93 3.37
CA GLN A 205 -8.09 -19.24 3.99
C GLN A 205 -7.77 -19.07 5.49
N ILE A 206 -8.20 -20.03 6.31
CA ILE A 206 -7.86 -20.13 7.73
C ILE A 206 -7.17 -21.47 7.99
N VAL A 207 -6.06 -21.47 8.75
CA VAL A 207 -5.23 -22.66 9.00
C VAL A 207 -4.66 -22.65 10.42
N ASP A 208 -4.49 -23.83 11.03
CA ASP A 208 -3.82 -23.97 12.33
C ASP A 208 -2.32 -23.65 12.21
N LEU A 209 -1.69 -23.27 13.33
CA LEU A 209 -0.26 -22.98 13.41
C LEU A 209 0.66 -24.14 12.97
N ASP A 210 0.15 -25.37 12.89
CA ASP A 210 0.87 -26.55 12.42
C ASP A 210 0.50 -27.02 11.00
N GLY A 211 -0.35 -26.26 10.29
CA GLY A 211 -0.81 -26.56 8.94
C GLY A 211 -2.05 -27.46 8.86
N ARG A 212 -2.58 -27.92 9.99
CA ARG A 212 -3.83 -28.72 10.02
C ARG A 212 -5.07 -27.83 9.87
N ASN A 213 -6.20 -28.49 9.63
CA ASN A 213 -7.54 -27.90 9.59
C ASN A 213 -7.66 -26.67 8.66
N ASN A 214 -6.90 -26.67 7.55
CA ASN A 214 -6.99 -25.65 6.52
C ASN A 214 -8.40 -25.62 5.89
N GLN A 215 -9.03 -24.46 5.90
CA GLN A 215 -10.40 -24.24 5.42
C GLN A 215 -10.51 -22.91 4.68
N THR A 216 -11.49 -22.81 3.77
CA THR A 216 -11.86 -21.52 3.18
C THR A 216 -12.76 -20.75 4.15
N PHE A 217 -12.34 -19.56 4.56
CA PHE A 217 -13.11 -18.72 5.48
C PHE A 217 -14.13 -17.86 4.73
N ALA A 218 -13.71 -17.15 3.69
CA ALA A 218 -14.59 -16.35 2.82
C ALA A 218 -14.07 -16.39 1.38
N TRP A 219 -14.95 -16.30 0.38
CA TRP A 219 -14.59 -16.57 -1.01
C TRP A 219 -15.41 -15.74 -2.02
N GLY A 220 -15.07 -15.85 -3.31
CA GLY A 220 -15.57 -14.93 -4.34
C GLY A 220 -14.94 -13.54 -4.25
N LEU A 221 -13.74 -13.46 -3.67
CA LEU A 221 -12.93 -12.27 -3.48
C LEU A 221 -11.80 -12.34 -4.51
N ARG A 222 -11.88 -11.64 -5.66
CA ARG A 222 -10.92 -11.82 -6.78
C ARG A 222 -9.45 -11.77 -6.33
N ASN A 223 -9.05 -10.70 -5.66
CA ASN A 223 -7.70 -10.55 -5.13
C ASN A 223 -7.71 -9.73 -3.82
N PRO A 224 -7.98 -10.37 -2.66
CA PRO A 224 -8.12 -9.69 -1.37
C PRO A 224 -6.74 -9.45 -0.75
N VAL A 225 -6.02 -8.42 -1.17
CA VAL A 225 -4.62 -8.22 -0.72
C VAL A 225 -4.55 -7.50 0.62
N GLY A 226 -5.31 -6.42 0.84
CA GLY A 226 -5.39 -5.82 2.16
C GLY A 226 -6.17 -6.74 3.10
N ILE A 227 -5.67 -6.96 4.32
CA ILE A 227 -6.35 -7.75 5.36
C ILE A 227 -5.89 -7.29 6.75
N ASP A 228 -6.83 -7.05 7.68
CA ASP A 228 -6.54 -6.69 9.07
C ASP A 228 -7.78 -6.92 9.97
N PHE A 229 -7.57 -7.12 11.27
CA PHE A 229 -8.62 -7.22 12.28
C PHE A 229 -8.91 -5.85 12.90
N HIS A 230 -10.18 -5.43 12.89
CA HIS A 230 -10.60 -4.16 13.46
C HIS A 230 -10.38 -4.13 14.99
N PRO A 231 -9.64 -3.15 15.54
CA PRO A 231 -9.05 -3.24 16.88
C PRO A 231 -10.04 -3.18 18.06
N LYS A 232 -11.31 -2.80 17.82
CA LYS A 232 -12.34 -2.79 18.87
C LYS A 232 -13.29 -3.98 18.83
N THR A 233 -13.54 -4.54 17.64
CA THR A 233 -14.58 -5.57 17.44
C THR A 233 -13.99 -6.95 17.18
N GLY A 234 -12.74 -7.04 16.72
CA GLY A 234 -12.16 -8.30 16.23
C GLY A 234 -12.74 -8.75 14.88
N ASP A 235 -13.56 -7.92 14.22
CA ASP A 235 -14.07 -8.18 12.88
C ASP A 235 -12.91 -8.21 11.87
N LEU A 236 -12.92 -9.20 10.97
CA LEU A 236 -11.95 -9.31 9.89
C LEU A 236 -12.40 -8.49 8.69
N TYR A 237 -11.54 -7.60 8.18
CA TYR A 237 -11.78 -6.84 6.97
C TYR A 237 -10.75 -7.17 5.89
N VAL A 238 -11.13 -6.97 4.64
CA VAL A 238 -10.22 -7.03 3.48
C VAL A 238 -10.39 -5.82 2.55
N SER A 239 -9.35 -5.51 1.80
CA SER A 239 -9.44 -4.71 0.57
C SER A 239 -9.17 -5.58 -0.66
N VAL A 240 -10.01 -5.47 -1.67
CA VAL A 240 -10.06 -6.36 -2.84
C VAL A 240 -9.82 -5.57 -4.11
N GLN A 241 -8.94 -6.09 -4.97
CA GLN A 241 -8.86 -5.64 -6.36
C GLN A 241 -9.90 -6.38 -7.19
N GLU A 242 -10.78 -5.65 -7.85
CA GLU A 242 -11.84 -6.24 -8.67
C GLU A 242 -11.40 -6.50 -10.11
N ARG A 243 -12.30 -7.04 -10.93
CA ARG A 243 -12.00 -7.54 -12.28
C ARG A 243 -11.75 -6.47 -13.31
N ASP A 244 -10.81 -6.79 -14.19
CA ASP A 244 -10.40 -5.96 -15.31
C ASP A 244 -11.38 -6.14 -16.51
N GLU A 245 -11.25 -5.26 -17.48
CA GLU A 245 -11.80 -5.32 -18.85
C GLU A 245 -13.30 -5.00 -19.04
N LEU A 246 -14.00 -4.49 -18.03
CA LEU A 246 -15.39 -4.00 -18.19
C LEU A 246 -15.52 -2.50 -18.48
N GLY A 247 -14.43 -1.73 -18.45
CA GLY A 247 -14.38 -0.31 -18.79
C GLY A 247 -13.53 0.50 -17.81
N ASP A 248 -13.44 1.82 -18.03
CA ASP A 248 -12.58 2.70 -17.24
C ASP A 248 -13.10 2.91 -15.80
N ASP A 249 -14.42 2.86 -15.62
CA ASP A 249 -15.09 3.12 -14.34
C ASP A 249 -15.85 1.88 -13.82
N LEU A 250 -15.48 0.69 -14.30
CA LEU A 250 -16.04 -0.59 -13.87
C LEU A 250 -14.97 -1.71 -13.94
N VAL A 251 -14.75 -2.51 -12.90
CA VAL A 251 -15.46 -2.60 -11.61
C VAL A 251 -14.71 -1.84 -10.50
N PRO A 252 -15.41 -1.11 -9.60
CA PRO A 252 -14.84 -0.61 -8.34
C PRO A 252 -14.06 -1.67 -7.53
N ASP A 253 -12.83 -1.33 -7.15
CA ASP A 253 -12.17 -1.99 -6.01
C ASP A 253 -13.02 -1.76 -4.73
N TYR A 254 -12.82 -2.54 -3.67
CA TYR A 254 -13.61 -2.35 -2.46
C TYR A 254 -12.91 -2.72 -1.15
N PHE A 255 -13.51 -2.27 -0.05
CA PHE A 255 -13.21 -2.66 1.33
C PHE A 255 -14.48 -3.20 1.98
N THR A 256 -14.37 -4.31 2.71
CA THR A 256 -15.51 -4.95 3.36
C THR A 256 -15.11 -5.79 4.56
N ARG A 257 -16.01 -5.93 5.53
CA ARG A 257 -15.94 -7.03 6.51
C ARG A 257 -16.17 -8.35 5.78
N ILE A 258 -15.48 -9.41 6.24
CA ILE A 258 -15.71 -10.80 5.84
C ILE A 258 -16.07 -11.68 7.04
N GLN A 259 -16.98 -12.61 6.82
CA GLN A 259 -17.40 -13.63 7.81
C GLN A 259 -17.31 -15.03 7.19
N ASN A 260 -17.40 -16.05 8.04
CA ASN A 260 -17.27 -17.44 7.64
C ASN A 260 -18.38 -17.88 6.65
N ASP A 261 -17.99 -18.54 5.55
CA ASP A 261 -18.82 -18.99 4.40
C ASP A 261 -19.56 -17.87 3.64
N GLU A 262 -19.12 -16.60 3.77
CA GLU A 262 -19.63 -15.52 2.93
C GLU A 262 -18.99 -15.50 1.53
N PHE A 263 -19.84 -15.24 0.53
CA PHE A 263 -19.48 -15.20 -0.89
C PHE A 263 -19.62 -13.79 -1.47
N TYR A 264 -18.59 -13.29 -2.14
CA TYR A 264 -18.50 -11.89 -2.61
C TYR A 264 -18.67 -11.72 -4.13
N GLY A 265 -19.22 -12.74 -4.80
CA GLY A 265 -19.71 -12.63 -6.17
C GLY A 265 -18.76 -13.12 -7.26
N TRP A 266 -17.44 -12.94 -7.12
CA TRP A 266 -16.50 -13.34 -8.17
C TRP A 266 -16.51 -14.87 -8.39
N PRO A 267 -16.50 -15.38 -9.64
CA PRO A 267 -16.47 -14.65 -10.90
C PRO A 267 -17.86 -14.23 -11.44
N PHE A 268 -18.95 -14.79 -10.92
CA PHE A 268 -20.30 -14.74 -11.53
C PHE A 268 -21.01 -13.38 -11.45
N ALA A 269 -20.76 -12.60 -10.39
CA ALA A 269 -21.31 -11.27 -10.17
C ALA A 269 -20.27 -10.32 -9.56
N TYR A 270 -20.54 -9.02 -9.57
CA TYR A 270 -19.70 -8.00 -8.94
C TYR A 270 -20.50 -7.06 -8.03
N LEU A 271 -20.09 -6.96 -6.76
CA LEU A 271 -20.60 -6.00 -5.76
C LEU A 271 -22.08 -6.13 -5.33
N SER A 272 -22.95 -6.82 -6.09
CA SER A 272 -24.32 -7.14 -5.69
C SER A 272 -24.93 -8.27 -6.54
N PRO A 273 -26.00 -8.96 -6.08
CA PRO A 273 -26.73 -9.96 -6.86
C PRO A 273 -27.36 -9.45 -8.15
N LYS A 274 -27.55 -8.13 -8.31
CA LYS A 274 -28.11 -7.54 -9.54
C LYS A 274 -27.09 -7.43 -10.68
N ASN A 275 -25.80 -7.50 -10.34
CA ASN A 275 -24.68 -7.15 -11.21
C ASN A 275 -23.98 -8.42 -11.70
N ILE A 276 -24.65 -9.16 -12.58
CA ILE A 276 -24.10 -10.38 -13.18
C ILE A 276 -22.97 -9.99 -14.15
N ASP A 277 -21.83 -10.70 -14.10
CA ASP A 277 -20.76 -10.47 -15.07
C ASP A 277 -21.18 -11.02 -16.45
N PRO A 278 -21.24 -10.21 -17.52
CA PRO A 278 -21.71 -10.66 -18.84
C PRO A 278 -20.83 -11.74 -19.47
N ARG A 279 -19.60 -11.95 -18.97
CA ARG A 279 -18.69 -13.03 -19.39
C ARG A 279 -18.98 -14.36 -18.69
N ARG A 280 -19.93 -14.37 -17.74
CA ARG A 280 -20.38 -15.52 -16.94
C ARG A 280 -21.88 -15.76 -17.10
N CYS A 281 -22.39 -15.44 -18.28
CA CYS A 281 -23.78 -15.63 -18.70
C CYS A 281 -23.89 -16.54 -19.92
N PHE A 282 -24.96 -17.33 -19.96
CA PHE A 282 -25.42 -17.96 -21.20
C PHE A 282 -25.93 -16.89 -22.20
N PRO A 283 -26.07 -17.21 -23.50
CA PRO A 283 -26.54 -16.25 -24.52
C PRO A 283 -27.93 -15.64 -24.26
N ASN A 284 -28.73 -16.21 -23.36
CA ASN A 284 -30.03 -15.67 -22.91
C ASN A 284 -29.90 -14.60 -21.79
N GLY A 285 -28.67 -14.28 -21.35
CA GLY A 285 -28.39 -13.33 -20.27
C GLY A 285 -28.46 -13.90 -18.85
N SER A 286 -28.88 -15.16 -18.67
CA SER A 286 -28.87 -15.81 -17.35
C SER A 286 -27.46 -16.24 -16.94
N SER A 287 -27.13 -16.12 -15.65
CA SER A 287 -25.82 -16.52 -15.12
C SER A 287 -25.58 -18.03 -15.22
N GLU A 288 -24.33 -18.42 -15.37
CA GLU A 288 -23.84 -19.80 -15.20
C GLU A 288 -24.14 -20.37 -13.80
N ARG A 289 -24.23 -19.51 -12.76
CA ARG A 289 -24.46 -19.89 -11.35
C ARG A 289 -25.42 -18.93 -10.64
N PRO A 290 -26.73 -18.97 -10.95
CA PRO A 290 -27.71 -18.06 -10.35
C PRO A 290 -27.78 -18.19 -8.82
N ASP A 291 -27.54 -19.39 -8.29
CA ASP A 291 -27.48 -19.69 -6.85
C ASP A 291 -26.33 -18.96 -6.13
N LEU A 292 -25.21 -18.74 -6.82
CA LEU A 292 -24.07 -17.98 -6.27
C LEU A 292 -24.25 -16.47 -6.48
N VAL A 293 -24.82 -16.07 -7.62
CA VAL A 293 -25.19 -14.66 -7.85
C VAL A 293 -26.11 -14.17 -6.73
N GLU A 294 -27.15 -14.93 -6.36
CA GLU A 294 -28.08 -14.58 -5.27
C GLU A 294 -27.37 -14.47 -3.90
N ARG A 295 -26.35 -15.30 -3.64
CA ARG A 295 -25.53 -15.24 -2.41
C ARG A 295 -24.58 -14.04 -2.33
N THR A 296 -24.37 -13.29 -3.41
CA THR A 296 -23.35 -12.22 -3.49
C THR A 296 -23.54 -11.16 -2.40
N ARG A 297 -22.53 -11.01 -1.53
CA ARG A 297 -22.48 -9.94 -0.54
C ARG A 297 -22.08 -8.60 -1.17
N THR A 298 -22.72 -7.54 -0.71
CA THR A 298 -22.37 -6.16 -1.07
C THR A 298 -21.26 -5.62 -0.14
N PRO A 299 -20.16 -5.07 -0.68
CA PRO A 299 -19.10 -4.47 0.12
C PRO A 299 -19.51 -3.23 0.93
N ASP A 300 -18.81 -2.98 2.04
CA ASP A 300 -19.06 -1.81 2.90
C ASP A 300 -18.65 -0.46 2.29
N VAL A 301 -17.54 -0.43 1.55
CA VAL A 301 -17.01 0.79 0.91
C VAL A 301 -16.46 0.45 -0.47
N LEU A 302 -16.91 1.19 -1.48
CA LEU A 302 -16.37 1.11 -2.84
C LEU A 302 -15.25 2.14 -3.03
N PHE A 303 -14.19 1.71 -3.71
CA PHE A 303 -13.07 2.53 -4.15
C PHE A 303 -13.15 2.75 -5.67
N GLN A 304 -12.52 3.82 -6.18
CA GLN A 304 -12.51 4.05 -7.62
C GLN A 304 -11.95 2.82 -8.36
N ALA A 305 -12.60 2.42 -9.44
CA ALA A 305 -12.20 1.29 -10.28
C ALA A 305 -10.71 1.36 -10.64
N HIS A 306 -10.05 0.20 -10.64
CA HIS A 306 -8.62 0.05 -10.96
C HIS A 306 -7.65 0.73 -9.98
N SER A 307 -8.06 1.09 -8.75
CA SER A 307 -7.15 1.69 -7.75
C SER A 307 -5.98 0.78 -7.32
N ALA A 308 -6.15 -0.54 -7.51
CA ALA A 308 -5.20 -1.60 -7.19
C ALA A 308 -4.79 -1.59 -5.70
N THR A 309 -5.74 -1.86 -4.81
CA THR A 309 -5.45 -1.93 -3.37
C THR A 309 -4.46 -3.06 -3.03
N LEU A 310 -3.42 -2.78 -2.24
CA LEU A 310 -2.36 -3.76 -1.95
C LEU A 310 -1.95 -3.91 -0.48
N GLY A 311 -2.37 -3.00 0.39
CA GLY A 311 -2.07 -3.08 1.81
C GLY A 311 -3.05 -2.25 2.60
N MET A 312 -3.24 -2.64 3.85
CA MET A 312 -4.27 -2.11 4.72
C MET A 312 -3.82 -2.22 6.17
N HIS A 313 -4.16 -1.22 6.99
CA HIS A 313 -3.87 -1.24 8.42
C HIS A 313 -4.90 -0.41 9.18
N PHE A 314 -5.52 -0.98 10.21
CA PHE A 314 -6.35 -0.24 11.18
C PHE A 314 -5.47 0.54 12.14
N TYR A 315 -5.61 1.85 12.17
CA TYR A 315 -4.80 2.71 13.02
C TYR A 315 -5.16 2.56 14.49
N ARG A 316 -4.18 2.13 15.28
CA ARG A 316 -4.28 1.84 16.73
C ARG A 316 -3.53 2.89 17.56
N GLY A 317 -2.65 3.65 16.90
CA GLY A 317 -1.78 4.65 17.51
C GLY A 317 -2.51 5.93 17.97
N ASN A 318 -1.75 6.81 18.61
CA ASN A 318 -2.24 8.05 19.20
C ASN A 318 -1.45 9.31 18.77
N GLN A 319 -0.53 9.16 17.80
CA GLN A 319 0.26 10.26 17.28
C GLN A 319 -0.58 11.16 16.37
N PHE A 320 -1.33 10.54 15.44
CA PHE A 320 -2.22 11.23 14.52
C PHE A 320 -3.47 11.75 15.25
N PRO A 321 -4.21 12.72 14.66
CA PRO A 321 -5.50 13.18 15.18
C PRO A 321 -6.47 12.03 15.48
N SER A 322 -7.30 12.18 16.52
CA SER A 322 -8.23 11.14 16.99
C SER A 322 -9.21 10.65 15.91
N TYR A 323 -9.50 11.48 14.91
CA TYR A 323 -10.27 11.12 13.71
C TYR A 323 -9.76 9.87 12.99
N TYR A 324 -8.45 9.62 13.02
CA TYR A 324 -7.85 8.46 12.36
C TYR A 324 -7.95 7.17 13.19
N GLN A 325 -8.24 7.25 14.49
CA GLN A 325 -8.21 6.07 15.38
C GLN A 325 -9.32 5.08 15.05
N ASN A 326 -8.96 3.81 14.97
CA ASN A 326 -9.81 2.67 14.59
C ASN A 326 -10.32 2.71 13.13
N GLY A 327 -10.02 3.75 12.35
CA GLY A 327 -10.21 3.74 10.90
C GLY A 327 -9.10 2.97 10.18
N ALA A 328 -9.34 2.61 8.91
CA ALA A 328 -8.37 1.86 8.10
C ALA A 328 -7.63 2.78 7.12
N PHE A 329 -6.30 2.72 7.12
CA PHE A 329 -5.50 3.21 5.99
C PHE A 329 -5.39 2.12 4.92
N VAL A 330 -5.50 2.50 3.65
CA VAL A 330 -5.42 1.59 2.50
C VAL A 330 -4.46 2.15 1.46
N ALA A 331 -3.53 1.31 0.98
CA ALA A 331 -2.57 1.68 -0.06
C ALA A 331 -3.13 1.35 -1.45
N PHE A 332 -3.30 2.38 -2.28
CA PHE A 332 -3.72 2.25 -3.69
C PHE A 332 -2.47 2.30 -4.58
N HIS A 333 -2.09 1.15 -5.15
CA HIS A 333 -0.87 0.97 -5.93
C HIS A 333 -0.87 1.65 -7.30
N GLY A 334 -2.08 1.92 -7.81
CA GLY A 334 -2.29 2.62 -9.06
C GLY A 334 -2.60 1.70 -10.24
N SER A 335 -3.54 2.18 -11.05
CA SER A 335 -4.18 1.48 -12.17
C SER A 335 -3.25 1.08 -13.30
N TRP A 336 -3.61 0.00 -14.00
CA TRP A 336 -3.05 -0.34 -15.30
C TRP A 336 -4.12 -0.54 -16.39
N ASN A 337 -5.38 -0.84 -16.02
CA ASN A 337 -6.47 -1.12 -16.95
C ASN A 337 -7.49 0.04 -17.11
N ARG A 338 -7.00 1.27 -17.28
CA ARG A 338 -7.82 2.49 -17.43
C ARG A 338 -7.14 3.47 -18.39
N ASP A 339 -7.85 4.27 -19.18
CA ASP A 339 -7.22 5.21 -20.13
C ASP A 339 -6.50 6.36 -19.42
N SER A 340 -7.13 6.91 -18.37
CA SER A 340 -6.53 7.88 -17.46
C SER A 340 -6.33 7.27 -16.07
N GLY A 341 -5.11 7.28 -15.56
CA GLY A 341 -4.72 6.57 -14.35
C GLY A 341 -5.34 7.10 -13.05
N THR A 342 -5.59 6.19 -12.11
CA THR A 342 -6.01 6.49 -10.72
C THR A 342 -5.28 5.60 -9.72
N GLY A 343 -5.51 5.80 -8.42
CA GLY A 343 -4.74 5.22 -7.31
C GLY A 343 -3.50 6.05 -7.00
N TYR A 344 -2.33 5.41 -6.81
CA TYR A 344 -1.05 6.05 -6.48
C TYR A 344 -1.13 6.95 -5.23
N LYS A 345 -1.77 6.46 -4.17
CA LYS A 345 -2.06 7.23 -2.94
C LYS A 345 -2.26 6.31 -1.73
N LEU A 346 -2.19 6.88 -0.54
CA LEU A 346 -2.85 6.31 0.63
C LEU A 346 -4.24 6.92 0.77
N ALA A 347 -5.23 6.06 0.99
CA ALA A 347 -6.60 6.42 1.33
C ALA A 347 -6.87 6.13 2.81
N PHE A 348 -7.90 6.74 3.37
CA PHE A 348 -8.40 6.49 4.72
C PHE A 348 -9.90 6.15 4.66
N VAL A 349 -10.31 5.07 5.33
CA VAL A 349 -11.70 4.69 5.53
C VAL A 349 -12.10 5.03 6.97
N PRO A 350 -12.89 6.10 7.18
CA PRO A 350 -13.35 6.49 8.51
C PRO A 350 -14.46 5.57 9.02
N PHE A 351 -14.45 5.34 10.33
CA PHE A 351 -15.43 4.53 11.04
C PHE A 351 -16.36 5.41 11.89
N ASN A 352 -17.56 4.92 12.19
CA ASN A 352 -18.51 5.55 13.11
C ASN A 352 -18.37 4.99 14.54
N ASP A 353 -19.15 5.53 15.47
CA ASP A 353 -19.12 5.13 16.89
C ASP A 353 -19.62 3.67 17.10
N ASP A 354 -20.44 3.15 16.17
CA ASP A 354 -20.85 1.74 16.12
C ASP A 354 -19.76 0.80 15.58
N ASN A 355 -18.55 1.30 15.31
CA ASN A 355 -17.42 0.55 14.77
C ASN A 355 -17.67 -0.06 13.37
N ARG A 356 -18.44 0.65 12.53
CA ARG A 356 -18.66 0.33 11.11
C ARG A 356 -18.09 1.42 10.20
N PRO A 357 -17.70 1.09 8.95
CA PRO A 357 -17.29 2.08 7.95
C PRO A 357 -18.41 3.08 7.67
N ARG A 358 -18.07 4.34 7.42
CA ARG A 358 -19.07 5.40 7.10
C ARG A 358 -19.61 5.35 5.66
N GLY A 359 -19.29 4.30 4.89
CA GLY A 359 -19.69 4.15 3.49
C GLY A 359 -18.97 5.11 2.53
N TYR A 360 -17.74 5.51 2.84
CA TYR A 360 -16.90 6.37 2.00
C TYR A 360 -15.41 6.21 2.35
N TYR A 361 -14.54 6.78 1.52
CA TYR A 361 -13.12 6.94 1.82
C TYR A 361 -12.65 8.37 1.53
N GLU A 362 -11.51 8.73 2.09
CA GLU A 362 -10.85 10.02 1.89
C GLU A 362 -9.45 9.80 1.34
N GLU A 363 -8.92 10.78 0.60
CA GLU A 363 -7.49 10.80 0.27
C GLU A 363 -6.69 11.19 1.51
N PHE A 364 -5.64 10.45 1.85
CA PHE A 364 -4.75 10.77 2.97
C PHE A 364 -3.41 11.32 2.49
N LEU A 365 -2.69 10.56 1.66
CA LEU A 365 -1.40 10.96 1.08
C LEU A 365 -1.44 10.78 -0.43
N LYS A 366 -1.32 11.88 -1.19
CA LYS A 366 -1.36 11.88 -2.65
C LYS A 366 -0.22 12.71 -3.26
N GLY A 367 -0.13 12.72 -4.60
CA GLY A 367 0.86 13.48 -5.36
C GLY A 367 1.86 12.61 -6.14
N PHE A 368 1.87 11.29 -5.94
CA PHE A 368 2.78 10.39 -6.65
C PHE A 368 2.52 10.28 -8.16
N LEU A 369 1.26 10.41 -8.60
CA LEU A 369 0.87 10.43 -10.01
C LEU A 369 1.08 11.83 -10.59
N ILE A 370 1.99 11.94 -11.55
CA ILE A 370 2.40 13.20 -12.21
C ILE A 370 1.49 13.50 -13.41
N ASP A 371 1.27 12.51 -14.28
CA ASP A 371 0.36 12.60 -15.43
C ASP A 371 -0.55 11.37 -15.45
N PRO A 372 -1.88 11.53 -15.35
CA PRO A 372 -2.82 10.40 -15.49
C PRO A 372 -2.98 9.91 -16.94
N LYS A 373 -2.76 10.71 -17.99
CA LYS A 373 -3.09 10.33 -19.39
C LYS A 373 -2.10 9.34 -20.01
N GLY A 374 -0.83 9.51 -19.68
CA GLY A 374 0.19 8.46 -19.77
C GLY A 374 0.69 8.18 -18.36
N PRO A 375 0.01 7.30 -17.56
CA PRO A 375 0.20 7.14 -16.12
C PRO A 375 1.66 7.18 -15.65
N THR A 376 2.17 8.37 -15.35
CA THR A 376 3.57 8.61 -15.01
C THR A 376 3.66 8.92 -13.54
N THR A 377 4.45 8.15 -12.79
CA THR A 377 4.47 8.22 -11.33
C THR A 377 5.87 8.11 -10.76
N PHE A 378 6.09 8.73 -9.59
CA PHE A 378 7.31 8.52 -8.80
C PHE A 378 7.11 7.64 -7.56
N GLY A 379 5.94 7.04 -7.38
CA GLY A 379 5.72 6.08 -6.30
C GLY A 379 4.42 5.30 -6.40
N ARG A 380 4.49 4.03 -6.01
CA ARG A 380 3.35 3.10 -5.98
C ARG A 380 3.23 2.47 -4.59
N PRO A 381 2.35 3.00 -3.71
CA PRO A 381 2.22 2.51 -2.33
C PRO A 381 1.78 1.04 -2.26
N VAL A 382 2.37 0.26 -1.35
CA VAL A 382 2.09 -1.17 -1.17
C VAL A 382 1.66 -1.52 0.25
N GLY A 383 2.62 -1.74 1.16
CA GLY A 383 2.38 -2.20 2.52
C GLY A 383 2.37 -1.02 3.49
N ILE A 384 1.64 -1.17 4.60
CA ILE A 384 1.55 -0.18 5.67
C ILE A 384 1.92 -0.89 6.98
N LEU A 385 2.73 -0.24 7.80
CA LEU A 385 3.10 -0.68 9.15
C LEU A 385 2.98 0.53 10.09
N GLU A 386 2.14 0.42 11.12
CA GLU A 386 2.18 1.37 12.22
C GLU A 386 3.43 1.12 13.08
N MET A 387 4.19 2.19 13.29
CA MET A 387 5.41 2.16 14.08
C MET A 387 5.10 2.31 15.57
N LYS A 388 6.03 1.85 16.44
CA LYS A 388 5.87 1.86 17.91
C LYS A 388 5.57 3.25 18.53
N ASP A 389 5.89 4.33 17.84
CA ASP A 389 5.61 5.72 18.24
C ASP A 389 4.23 6.24 17.76
N GLY A 390 3.47 5.41 17.05
CA GLY A 390 2.20 5.76 16.41
C GLY A 390 2.34 6.47 15.06
N SER A 391 3.54 6.59 14.48
CA SER A 391 3.71 7.04 13.09
C SER A 391 3.39 5.90 12.10
N LEU A 392 3.19 6.20 10.82
CA LEU A 392 3.00 5.17 9.79
C LEU A 392 4.23 5.06 8.90
N LEU A 393 4.73 3.85 8.71
CA LEU A 393 5.64 3.49 7.64
C LEU A 393 4.83 2.88 6.48
N PHE A 394 5.10 3.29 5.24
CA PHE A 394 4.57 2.59 4.07
C PHE A 394 5.66 2.32 3.04
N SER A 395 5.54 1.19 2.35
CA SER A 395 6.45 0.78 1.28
C SER A 395 5.97 1.24 -0.09
N GLU A 396 6.93 1.46 -0.97
CA GLU A 396 6.76 1.98 -2.32
C GLU A 396 7.70 1.20 -3.25
N ASP A 397 7.13 0.41 -4.16
CA ASP A 397 7.89 -0.67 -4.82
C ASP A 397 8.54 -0.30 -6.15
N GLY A 398 8.18 0.84 -6.74
CA GLY A 398 8.67 1.28 -8.05
C GLY A 398 10.07 1.88 -7.99
N ASN A 399 10.33 2.73 -6.99
CA ASN A 399 11.62 3.36 -6.71
C ASN A 399 12.32 2.76 -5.46
N GLY A 400 11.71 1.77 -4.82
CA GLY A 400 12.39 0.94 -3.82
C GLY A 400 12.55 1.61 -2.46
N ARG A 401 11.51 2.28 -1.96
CA ARG A 401 11.58 3.14 -0.76
C ARG A 401 10.56 2.76 0.29
N LEU A 402 10.89 3.11 1.54
CA LEU A 402 9.96 3.17 2.65
C LEU A 402 9.84 4.63 3.10
N TYR A 403 8.62 5.11 3.21
CA TYR A 403 8.30 6.47 3.63
C TYR A 403 7.64 6.44 5.00
N ARG A 404 8.08 7.30 5.92
CA ARG A 404 7.47 7.46 7.24
C ARG A 404 6.66 8.75 7.30
N ILE A 405 5.44 8.64 7.78
CA ILE A 405 4.47 9.73 7.99
C ILE A 405 4.29 9.92 9.49
N GLU A 406 4.70 11.07 9.99
CA GLU A 406 4.59 11.47 11.40
C GLU A 406 3.61 12.63 11.55
N TYR A 407 2.95 12.77 12.70
CA TYR A 407 2.16 13.94 13.05
C TYR A 407 2.84 14.73 14.17
N VAL A 408 3.56 15.80 13.79
CA VAL A 408 4.38 16.60 14.69
C VAL A 408 3.57 17.79 15.18
N LYS A 409 2.94 17.66 16.36
CA LYS A 409 2.18 18.73 17.00
C LYS A 409 3.05 19.97 17.22
N SER A 410 2.78 21.03 16.46
CA SER A 410 3.45 22.32 16.62
C SER A 410 3.37 22.82 18.07
N THR A 411 4.51 22.93 18.75
CA THR A 411 4.58 23.31 20.18
C THR A 411 4.57 24.84 20.36
N VAL A 412 3.76 25.55 19.59
CA VAL A 412 3.53 27.00 19.75
C VAL A 412 2.51 27.19 20.87
N GLY A 413 2.98 27.34 22.12
CA GLY A 413 2.06 27.57 23.25
C GLY A 413 2.62 27.49 24.67
N ARG A 414 3.83 26.95 24.90
CA ARG A 414 4.50 27.09 26.21
C ARG A 414 5.52 28.22 26.18
N GLN A 415 5.03 29.43 26.44
CA GLN A 415 5.87 30.56 26.79
C GLN A 415 6.53 30.25 28.14
N PHE A 416 7.76 29.71 28.10
CA PHE A 416 8.57 29.57 29.29
C PHE A 416 8.80 30.97 29.88
N ARG A 417 8.09 31.30 30.96
CA ARG A 417 8.50 32.40 31.84
C ARG A 417 9.83 31.99 32.46
N ILE A 418 10.93 32.43 31.84
CA ILE A 418 12.22 32.50 32.49
C ILE A 418 12.08 33.59 33.56
N THR A 419 11.65 33.20 34.75
CA THR A 419 11.73 34.06 35.92
C THR A 419 13.21 34.14 36.29
N THR A 420 13.91 35.13 35.77
CA THR A 420 15.29 35.43 36.17
C THR A 420 15.30 35.80 37.65
N VAL A 421 15.61 34.83 38.51
CA VAL A 421 15.93 35.09 39.91
C VAL A 421 17.30 35.76 39.91
N VAL A 422 17.30 37.10 39.99
CA VAL A 422 18.53 37.88 40.19
C VAL A 422 18.98 37.67 41.63
N THR A 423 19.81 36.66 41.86
CA THR A 423 20.60 36.58 43.09
C THR A 423 21.58 37.74 43.11
N SER A 424 21.35 38.69 44.02
CA SER A 424 22.20 39.85 44.24
C SER A 424 23.59 39.40 44.72
N VAL A 425 24.56 39.38 43.81
CA VAL A 425 25.98 39.24 44.19
C VAL A 425 26.44 40.57 44.77
N LEU A 426 26.75 40.57 46.07
CA LEU A 426 27.45 41.68 46.73
C LEU A 426 28.86 41.78 46.15
N THR A 427 29.07 42.72 45.22
CA THR A 427 30.40 43.16 44.81
C THR A 427 30.75 44.46 45.52
N VAL A 428 31.82 44.41 46.33
CA VAL A 428 32.50 45.59 46.85
C VAL A 428 33.06 46.39 45.67
N ARG A 429 32.87 47.71 45.68
CA ARG A 429 33.54 48.64 44.77
C ARG A 429 34.46 49.55 45.58
N ASP A 430 35.73 49.55 45.22
CA ASP A 430 36.60 50.69 45.44
C ASP A 430 36.43 51.70 44.29
N ASP A 431 36.73 52.98 44.58
CA ASP A 431 36.53 54.11 43.68
C ASP A 431 37.49 54.13 42.47
N CYS A 432 36.99 54.57 41.31
CA CYS A 432 37.58 55.73 40.62
C CYS A 432 36.71 56.28 39.46
N GLN A 433 36.24 57.52 39.70
CA GLN A 433 35.90 58.66 38.84
C GLN A 433 35.94 58.64 37.28
N GLN A 434 35.19 59.62 36.73
CA GLN A 434 35.29 60.31 35.42
C GLN A 434 34.73 59.57 34.18
N THR A 435 33.98 60.14 33.24
CA THR A 435 33.05 61.30 33.06
C THR A 435 32.49 61.19 31.61
N PRO A 436 31.43 61.93 31.19
CA PRO A 436 30.54 61.56 30.07
C PRO A 436 30.68 62.53 28.85
N PRO A 437 29.65 62.91 28.03
CA PRO A 437 28.35 62.33 27.61
C PRO A 437 28.27 62.14 26.05
N LEU A 438 27.16 61.77 25.37
CA LEU A 438 26.07 62.64 24.84
C LEU A 438 25.17 61.80 23.87
N VAL A 439 23.83 61.72 24.03
CA VAL A 439 22.74 62.41 23.24
C VAL A 439 22.38 61.76 21.88
N THR A 440 21.11 61.59 21.45
CA THR A 440 19.77 61.81 22.08
C THR A 440 18.61 61.12 21.29
N PHE A 441 17.45 60.98 21.93
CA PHE A 441 16.15 60.46 21.44
C PHE A 441 15.40 61.32 20.39
N CYS A 442 14.49 60.68 19.62
CA CYS A 442 13.01 60.89 19.58
C CYS A 442 12.40 60.08 18.39
N GLN A 443 11.34 59.25 18.52
CA GLN A 443 9.89 59.54 18.71
C GLN A 443 9.26 60.42 17.60
N ARG A 444 8.04 60.18 17.04
CA ARG A 444 7.00 59.12 17.20
C ARG A 444 5.91 59.24 16.07
N MET A 445 5.37 58.09 15.62
CA MET A 445 3.95 57.82 15.22
C MET A 445 3.28 58.44 13.94
N PRO A 446 2.15 57.85 13.43
CA PRO A 446 1.59 57.99 12.05
C PRO A 446 0.30 58.88 12.03
N PRO A 447 -0.66 58.90 11.02
CA PRO A 447 -1.53 57.79 10.52
C PRO A 447 -2.11 57.92 9.05
N THR A 448 -3.16 57.14 8.72
CA THR A 448 -4.29 57.38 7.76
C THR A 448 -4.39 56.69 6.37
N GLU A 449 -5.64 56.68 5.85
CA GLU A 449 -6.27 55.78 4.86
C GLU A 449 -6.46 56.37 3.44
N ASN A 450 -7.07 55.57 2.53
CA ASN A 450 -8.17 55.91 1.59
C ASN A 450 -8.03 55.80 0.03
N THR A 451 -8.92 54.95 -0.54
CA THR A 451 -9.83 55.16 -1.70
C THR A 451 -9.47 54.99 -3.21
N TYR A 452 -10.47 54.46 -3.97
CA TYR A 452 -10.84 54.61 -5.42
C TYR A 452 -9.81 54.19 -6.53
N ASP A 453 -10.15 53.81 -7.79
CA ASP A 453 -11.37 53.30 -8.47
C ASP A 453 -11.08 52.77 -9.91
N HIS A 454 -12.01 52.01 -10.50
CA HIS A 454 -12.28 51.69 -11.92
C HIS A 454 -11.27 52.02 -13.05
N ARG A 455 -10.98 50.99 -13.91
CA ARG A 455 -11.52 50.94 -15.30
C ARG A 455 -11.33 49.62 -16.07
N ARG A 456 -12.17 49.44 -17.10
CA ARG A 456 -12.23 48.31 -18.06
C ARG A 456 -11.20 48.46 -19.19
N CYS A 457 -10.81 47.34 -19.83
CA CYS A 457 -10.94 47.16 -21.31
C CYS A 457 -10.67 45.70 -21.75
N ARG A 458 -11.22 45.31 -22.91
CA ARG A 458 -11.10 43.97 -23.56
C ARG A 458 -10.53 44.14 -25.01
N PRO A 459 -10.33 43.08 -25.82
CA PRO A 459 -9.12 42.92 -26.63
C PRO A 459 -9.23 43.41 -28.09
N LEU A 460 -8.10 43.34 -28.81
CA LEU A 460 -8.02 43.43 -30.27
C LEU A 460 -7.29 42.22 -30.87
N ASN A 461 -7.89 41.64 -31.91
CA ASN A 461 -7.27 40.61 -32.76
C ASN A 461 -6.18 41.22 -33.65
N ARG A 462 -5.25 40.38 -34.12
CA ARG A 462 -4.69 40.49 -35.47
C ARG A 462 -4.23 39.15 -36.02
N GLU A 463 -4.68 38.85 -37.23
CA GLU A 463 -4.23 37.73 -38.05
C GLU A 463 -2.84 38.01 -38.65
N TYR A 464 -2.09 36.96 -39.00
CA TYR A 464 -1.17 37.00 -40.15
C TYR A 464 -1.06 35.61 -40.79
N THR A 465 -0.90 35.57 -42.11
CA THR A 465 -1.09 34.39 -42.96
C THR A 465 0.19 33.85 -43.60
N HIS A 466 0.20 32.52 -43.81
CA HIS A 466 0.93 31.74 -44.82
C HIS A 466 2.45 31.92 -45.04
N LYS A 467 3.17 30.77 -44.99
CA LYS A 467 3.69 30.13 -46.21
C LYS A 467 3.93 28.62 -46.08
N LYS A 468 3.89 27.91 -47.20
CA LYS A 468 4.04 26.45 -47.35
C LYS A 468 5.53 26.06 -47.48
N TYR A 469 5.89 24.85 -47.03
CA TYR A 469 6.91 24.01 -47.68
C TYR A 469 6.47 22.54 -47.69
N GLN A 470 6.94 21.77 -48.67
CA GLN A 470 6.42 20.45 -49.02
C GLN A 470 7.39 19.30 -48.70
N GLN A 471 6.81 18.16 -48.25
CA GLN A 471 7.23 16.77 -48.52
C GLN A 471 8.57 16.25 -47.90
N PRO A 472 8.81 14.91 -47.87
CA PRO A 472 8.00 13.81 -48.42
C PRO A 472 7.58 12.69 -47.44
N VAL A 473 6.57 11.94 -47.88
CA VAL A 473 6.11 10.66 -47.28
C VAL A 473 7.12 9.55 -47.56
N ARG A 474 7.47 8.74 -46.53
CA ARG A 474 8.12 7.42 -46.73
C ARG A 474 7.19 6.29 -46.29
N ARG A 475 6.67 5.55 -47.28
CA ARG A 475 6.05 4.22 -47.07
C ARG A 475 7.12 3.27 -46.50
N ARG A 476 6.82 2.56 -45.41
CA ARG A 476 7.49 1.29 -45.08
C ARG A 476 6.56 0.14 -45.43
N ARG A 477 7.06 -0.82 -46.21
CA ARG A 477 6.35 -2.05 -46.59
C ARG A 477 6.31 -3.01 -45.41
N SER A 478 5.23 -3.77 -45.30
CA SER A 478 5.18 -5.00 -44.54
C SER A 478 6.05 -6.08 -45.19
N SER A 479 6.67 -6.92 -44.36
CA SER A 479 7.23 -8.21 -44.78
C SER A 479 6.86 -9.24 -43.72
N HIS A 480 5.94 -10.14 -44.07
CA HIS A 480 5.70 -11.34 -43.28
C HIS A 480 6.94 -12.23 -43.29
N ILE A 481 7.30 -12.80 -42.14
CA ILE A 481 8.14 -13.99 -42.07
C ILE A 481 7.37 -15.01 -41.23
N THR A 482 6.75 -15.95 -41.94
CA THR A 482 6.15 -17.15 -41.34
C THR A 482 7.28 -18.12 -40.98
N ARG A 483 7.32 -18.59 -39.73
CA ARG A 483 8.12 -19.78 -39.37
C ARG A 483 7.20 -20.85 -38.78
N SER A 484 6.78 -21.75 -39.64
CA SER A 484 6.14 -23.02 -39.27
C SER A 484 7.16 -23.88 -38.50
N VAL A 485 6.78 -24.41 -37.33
CA VAL A 485 7.49 -25.51 -36.70
C VAL A 485 6.67 -26.77 -36.93
N GLN A 486 7.28 -27.74 -37.61
CA GLN A 486 6.62 -28.93 -38.10
C GLN A 486 6.78 -30.07 -37.09
N ILE A 487 5.67 -30.67 -36.66
CA ILE A 487 5.69 -31.85 -35.78
C ILE A 487 6.12 -33.06 -36.60
N GLN A 488 7.24 -33.69 -36.24
CA GLN A 488 7.55 -35.06 -36.68
C GLN A 488 7.19 -36.05 -35.58
N ARG A 489 6.11 -36.81 -35.81
CA ARG A 489 5.98 -38.16 -35.25
C ARG A 489 6.84 -39.09 -36.11
N GLN A 490 7.65 -39.94 -35.49
CA GLN A 490 8.17 -41.12 -36.16
C GLN A 490 7.83 -42.36 -35.32
N LYS A 491 7.14 -43.31 -35.96
CA LYS A 491 6.87 -44.63 -35.38
C LYS A 491 8.19 -45.40 -35.27
N GLN A 492 8.27 -46.25 -34.24
CA GLN A 492 8.87 -47.56 -34.44
C GLN A 492 7.90 -48.60 -33.86
N MET A 493 7.53 -49.57 -34.68
CA MET A 493 6.76 -50.75 -34.30
C MET A 493 7.71 -51.95 -34.18
N ASN A 494 7.15 -53.07 -33.72
CA ASN A 494 7.68 -54.43 -33.63
C ASN A 494 8.05 -54.84 -32.21
N ASN A 495 7.59 -55.98 -31.68
CA ASN A 495 6.47 -56.88 -32.04
C ASN A 495 6.38 -57.95 -30.93
N GLU A 496 5.19 -58.56 -30.69
CA GLU A 496 4.99 -60.00 -30.34
C GLU A 496 5.63 -60.51 -29.00
N ASP A 497 5.07 -61.33 -28.10
CA ASP A 497 3.83 -62.13 -27.90
C ASP A 497 3.74 -62.42 -26.35
N ASP A 498 2.64 -62.76 -25.64
CA ASP A 498 1.18 -62.70 -25.84
C ASP A 498 0.46 -62.79 -24.44
N ASP A 499 -0.85 -63.08 -24.43
CA ASP A 499 -1.70 -63.76 -23.40
C ASP A 499 -2.26 -63.03 -22.14
N ASP A 500 -3.60 -63.20 -22.03
CA ASP A 500 -4.51 -63.32 -20.88
C ASP A 500 -5.10 -62.12 -20.08
N GLU A 501 -6.28 -61.71 -20.57
CA GLU A 501 -7.60 -61.79 -19.89
C GLU A 501 -8.04 -60.82 -18.75
N ASN A 502 -9.01 -59.97 -19.15
CA ASN A 502 -10.38 -59.84 -18.60
C ASN A 502 -10.83 -58.63 -17.71
N ASP A 503 -12.06 -58.22 -18.06
CA ASP A 503 -13.08 -57.32 -17.48
C ASP A 503 -12.71 -55.85 -17.21
N GLU A 504 -13.22 -54.87 -17.98
CA GLU A 504 -14.61 -54.49 -18.34
C GLU A 504 -15.40 -53.70 -17.25
N PHE A 505 -15.40 -52.37 -17.48
CA PHE A 505 -16.55 -51.45 -17.57
C PHE A 505 -17.43 -51.05 -16.36
N ALA A 506 -17.45 -49.72 -16.16
CA ALA A 506 -18.62 -48.81 -16.11
C ALA A 506 -19.58 -48.89 -14.89
N VAL A 507 -20.22 -47.79 -14.46
CA VAL A 507 -20.62 -46.55 -15.17
C VAL A 507 -20.11 -45.29 -14.46
#